data_AF-A0A7K0D495-F1
#
_entry.id   AF-A0A7K0D495-F1
#
_cell.length_a   1.000
_cell.length_b   1.000
_cell.length_c   1.000
_cell.angle_alpha   90.00
_cell.angle_beta   90.00
_cell.angle_gamma   90.00
#
_symmetry.space_group_name_H-M   'P 1'
#
loop_
_entity.id
_entity.type
_entity.pdbx_description
1 polymer ?
#
loop_
_entity_poly.entity_id
_entity_poly.type
_entity_poly.pdbx_seq_one_letter_code
_entity_poly.pdbx_strand_id
1 'polypeptide(L)' 'MTTAEQLEARGYAKGFKKGYAKGLAEGQAIVLVHLLTIKFGQLTDQIVNRVEAADTTTLERWSERILTATSLDEIFG' A
#
# COMPACT_ATOMS: atom_id res chain seq x y z
N MET A 1 -29.78 5.62 22.64
CA MET A 1 -28.91 4.63 21.98
C MET A 1 -28.62 3.53 22.99
N THR A 2 -28.93 2.27 22.65
CA THR A 2 -28.70 1.11 23.52
C THR A 2 -27.25 0.66 23.47
N THR A 3 -26.81 -0.15 24.44
CA THR A 3 -25.47 -0.77 24.43
C THR A 3 -25.25 -1.63 23.18
N ALA A 4 -26.28 -2.30 22.69
CA ALA A 4 -26.22 -3.12 21.47
C ALA A 4 -25.97 -2.26 20.22
N GLU A 5 -26.72 -1.17 20.06
CA GLU A 5 -26.54 -0.21 18.96
C GLU A 5 -25.13 0.41 18.95
N GLN A 6 -24.58 0.71 20.13
CA GLN A 6 -23.21 1.23 20.25
C GLN A 6 -22.15 0.21 19.82
N LEU A 7 -22.32 -1.07 20.17
CA LEU A 7 -21.39 -2.13 19.78
C LEU A 7 -21.44 -2.40 18.28
N GLU A 8 -22.63 -2.42 17.68
CA GLU A 8 -22.81 -2.59 16.24
C GLU A 8 -22.16 -1.44 15.46
N ALA A 9 -22.43 -0.19 15.84
CA ALA A 9 -21.83 0.99 15.20
C ALA A 9 -20.29 0.98 15.29
N ARG A 10 -19.73 0.58 16.44
CA ARG A 10 -18.27 0.43 16.60
C ARG A 10 -17.70 -0.68 15.74
N GLY A 11 -18.40 -1.81 15.63
CA GLY A 11 -18.01 -2.93 14.78
C GLY A 11 -17.95 -2.53 13.32
N TYR A 12 -19.00 -1.86 12.83
CA TYR A 12 -19.07 -1.32 11.47
C TYR A 12 -17.95 -0.32 11.20
N ALA A 13 -17.76 0.67 12.08
CA ALA A 13 -16.71 1.68 11.92
C ALA A 13 -15.31 1.06 11.88
N LYS A 14 -15.03 0.06 12.73
CA LYS A 14 -13.76 -0.67 12.73
C LYS A 14 -13.56 -1.48 11.45
N GLY A 15 -14.60 -2.17 10.98
CA GLY A 15 -14.60 -2.94 9.74
C GLY A 15 -14.35 -2.05 8.53
N PHE A 16 -15.09 -0.95 8.42
CA PHE A 16 -14.93 0.04 7.36
C PHE A 16 -13.51 0.63 7.34
N LYS A 17 -13.00 1.08 8.50
CA LYS A 17 -11.64 1.63 8.59
C LYS A 17 -10.58 0.62 8.15
N LYS A 18 -10.72 -0.65 8.55
CA LYS A 18 -9.78 -1.71 8.15
C LYS A 18 -9.86 -2.01 6.64
N GLY A 19 -11.07 -2.09 6.10
CA GLY A 19 -11.30 -2.34 4.68
C GLY A 19 -10.76 -1.20 3.81
N TYR A 20 -11.04 0.04 4.19
CA TYR A 20 -10.54 1.22 3.50
C TYR A 20 -9.01 1.29 3.49
N ALA A 21 -8.37 1.09 4.65
CA ALA A 21 -6.91 1.09 4.75
C ALA A 21 -6.28 -0.02 3.89
N LYS A 22 -6.87 -1.22 3.88
CA LYS A 22 -6.41 -2.34 3.06
C LYS A 22 -6.54 -2.02 1.56
N GLY A 23 -7.70 -1.55 1.11
CA GLY A 23 -7.93 -1.22 -0.30
C GLY A 23 -7.05 -0.07 -0.79
N LEU A 24 -6.76 0.91 0.07
CA LEU A 24 -5.83 1.99 -0.24
C LEU A 24 -4.40 1.46 -0.45
N ALA A 25 -3.91 0.62 0.46
CA ALA A 25 -2.58 0.02 0.34
C ALA A 25 -2.47 -0.87 -0.91
N GLU A 26 -3.45 -1.74 -1.17
CA GLU A 26 -3.49 -2.58 -2.37
C GLU A 26 -3.46 -1.74 -3.65
N GLY A 27 -4.26 -0.67 -3.73
CA GLY A 27 -4.28 0.23 -4.88
C GLY A 27 -2.94 0.95 -5.10
N GLN A 28 -2.32 1.45 -4.04
CA GLN A 28 -1.00 2.08 -4.10
C GLN A 28 0.09 1.08 -4.54
N ALA A 29 0.08 -0.14 -4.00
CA ALA A 29 1.03 -1.18 -4.35
C ALA A 29 0.95 -1.57 -5.83
N ILE A 30 -0.26 -1.78 -6.37
CA ILE A 30 -0.48 -2.10 -7.79
C ILE A 30 0.13 -1.02 -8.69
N VAL A 31 -0.14 0.25 -8.40
CA VAL A 31 0.40 1.37 -9.18
C VAL A 31 1.92 1.43 -9.07
N LEU A 32 2.48 1.27 -7.86
CA LEU A 32 3.92 1.33 -7.66
C LEU A 32 4.65 0.18 -8.38
N VAL A 33 4.14 -1.07 -8.32
CA VAL A 33 4.68 -2.21 -9.07
C VAL A 33 4.69 -1.91 -10.57
N HIS A 34 3.60 -1.34 -11.09
CA HIS A 34 3.52 -0.97 -12.50
C HIS A 34 4.58 0.07 -12.89
N LEU A 35 4.74 1.14 -12.10
CA LEU A 35 5.72 2.19 -12.37
C LEU A 35 7.16 1.67 -12.24
N LEU A 36 7.45 0.85 -11.23
CA LEU A 36 8.76 0.21 -11.06
C LEU A 36 9.09 -0.70 -12.26
N THR A 37 8.10 -1.43 -12.76
CA THR A 37 8.27 -2.29 -13.94
C THR A 37 8.55 -1.46 -15.20
N ILE A 38 7.87 -0.32 -15.37
CA ILE A 38 8.15 0.61 -16.48
C ILE A 38 9.56 1.18 -16.39
N LYS A 39 10.00 1.59 -15.18
CA LYS A 39 11.27 2.29 -15.00
C LYS A 39 12.49 1.36 -15.03
N PHE A 40 12.38 0.19 -14.42
CA PHE A 40 13.50 -0.72 -14.18
C PHE A 40 13.41 -2.05 -14.96
N GLY A 41 12.31 -2.28 -15.68
CA GLY A 41 12.05 -3.53 -16.40
C GLY A 41 11.41 -4.60 -15.51
N GLN A 42 11.47 -5.86 -15.95
CA GLN A 42 10.82 -6.96 -15.24
C GLN A 42 11.33 -7.09 -13.80
N LEU A 43 10.41 -7.04 -12.85
CA LEU A 43 10.69 -7.21 -11.43
C LEU A 43 10.67 -8.70 -11.05
N THR A 44 11.42 -9.06 -10.01
CA THR A 44 11.32 -10.38 -9.40
C THR A 44 10.10 -10.46 -8.49
N ASP A 45 9.59 -11.67 -8.27
CA ASP A 45 8.46 -11.91 -7.35
C ASP A 45 8.76 -11.41 -5.93
N GLN A 46 10.01 -11.45 -5.49
CA GLN A 46 10.43 -10.91 -4.20
C GLN A 46 10.18 -9.40 -4.09
N ILE A 47 10.44 -8.65 -5.17
CA ILE A 47 10.21 -7.20 -5.19
C ILE A 47 8.71 -6.91 -5.23
N VAL A 48 7.96 -7.63 -6.06
CA VAL A 48 6.49 -7.48 -6.13
C VAL A 48 5.85 -7.74 -4.77
N ASN A 49 6.17 -8.88 -4.14
CA ASN A 49 5.67 -9.24 -2.81
C ASN A 49 6.04 -8.23 -1.73
N ARG A 50 7.25 -7.65 -1.81
CA ARG A 50 7.68 -6.60 -0.87
C ARG A 50 6.84 -5.33 -1.01
N VAL A 51 6.47 -4.96 -2.23
CA VAL A 51 5.60 -3.81 -2.50
C VAL A 51 4.17 -4.08 -2.05
N GLU A 52 3.61 -5.23 -2.37
CA GLU A 52 2.24 -5.60 -1.98
C GLU A 52 2.05 -5.74 -0.46
N ALA A 53 3.11 -6.10 0.27
CA ALA A 53 3.09 -6.21 1.73
C ALA A 53 3.31 -4.88 2.46
N ALA A 54 3.66 -3.80 1.75
CA ALA A 54 3.99 -2.52 2.39
C ALA A 54 2.73 -1.75 2.82
N ASP A 55 2.86 -0.99 3.92
CA ASP A 55 1.81 -0.07 4.36
C ASP A 55 1.77 1.20 3.49
N THR A 56 0.68 1.95 3.62
CA THR A 56 0.44 3.15 2.81
C THR A 56 1.53 4.20 2.95
N THR A 57 2.11 4.35 4.15
CA THR A 57 3.19 5.33 4.42
C THR A 57 4.49 4.93 3.74
N THR A 58 4.81 3.64 3.73
CA THR A 58 5.97 3.11 3.04
C THR A 58 5.81 3.23 1.53
N LEU A 59 4.62 2.89 1.01
CA LEU A 59 4.27 3.00 -0.40
C LEU A 59 4.33 4.43 -0.92
N GLU A 60 3.85 5.39 -0.14
CA GLU A 60 3.95 6.82 -0.47
C GLU A 60 5.41 7.27 -0.61
N ARG A 61 6.27 6.94 0.36
CA ARG A 61 7.70 7.27 0.30
C ARG A 61 8.39 6.67 -0.93
N TRP A 62 8.09 5.42 -1.26
CA TRP A 62 8.65 4.77 -2.45
C TRP A 62 8.11 5.41 -3.74
N SER A 63 6.85 5.83 -3.74
CA SER A 63 6.23 6.55 -4.87
C SER A 63 6.85 7.92 -5.10
N GLU A 64 7.26 8.64 -4.05
CA GLU A 64 8.00 9.90 -4.19
C GLU A 64 9.40 9.65 -4.78
N ARG A 65 10.10 8.63 -4.27
CA ARG A 65 11.45 8.27 -4.71
C ARG A 65 11.52 7.82 -6.16
N ILE A 66 10.43 7.29 -6.71
CA ILE A 66 10.40 6.84 -8.11
C ILE A 66 10.71 7.94 -9.11
N LEU A 67 10.51 9.21 -8.75
CA LEU A 67 10.73 10.34 -9.63
C LEU A 67 12.23 10.57 -9.91
N THR A 68 13.10 10.21 -8.96
CA THR A 68 14.53 10.54 -9.02
C THR A 68 15.45 9.34 -8.93
N ALA A 69 15.01 8.25 -8.30
CA ALA A 69 15.86 7.08 -8.05
C ALA A 69 16.32 6.41 -9.35
N THR A 70 17.59 6.03 -9.40
CA THR A 70 18.23 5.36 -10.55
C THR A 70 18.35 3.85 -10.40
N SER A 71 18.00 3.31 -9.22
CA SER A 71 18.02 1.89 -8.91
C SER A 71 16.89 1.49 -7.96
N LEU A 72 16.59 0.19 -7.87
CA LEU A 72 15.63 -0.35 -6.89
C LEU A 72 16.13 -0.17 -5.45
N ASP A 73 17.43 -0.21 -5.21
CA ASP A 73 17.99 0.01 -3.86
C ASP A 73 17.73 1.44 -3.37
N GLU A 74 17.80 2.45 -4.24
CA GLU A 74 17.43 3.82 -3.90
C GLU A 74 15.94 3.99 -3.59
N ILE A 75 15.07 3.16 -4.18
CA ILE A 75 13.65 3.13 -3.83
C ILE A 75 13.47 2.58 -2.42
N PHE A 76 14.12 1.45 -2.12
CA PHE A 76 13.83 0.64 -0.94
C PHE A 76 14.69 0.92 0.30
N GLY A 77 15.76 1.72 0.16
CA GLY A 77 16.68 2.11 1.24
C GLY A 77 16.23 3.26 2.13
#